data_AF-A0A378IC35-F1
#
_entry.id   AF-A0A378IC35-F1
#
_cell.length_a   1.000
_cell.length_b   1.000
_cell.length_c   1.000
_cell.angle_alpha   90.00
_cell.angle_beta   90.00
_cell.angle_gamma   90.00
#
_symmetry.space_group_name_H-M   'P 1'
#
loop_
_entity.id
_entity.type
_entity.pdbx_description
1 polymer ?
#
loop_
_entity_poly.entity_id
_entity_poly.type
_entity_poly.pdbx_seq_one_letter_code
_entity_poly.pdbx_strand_id
1 'polypeptide(L)'
;MGWKKLGEGAFNTVYVNDDKTTVLKIAKDCSATDKPERSVRIWNEINAHIKPSATVVDSPLGKGWCCPYIEGKQASDKEISQSVIDIFNRTGRIVIDAVTQKNILKTKDGELVCIDIGLAVQLEQREEVIVNKKLRRRSLVSQSYWHTYQAPHDSWFYIASFTRPQGVDTVKALLFIKANRPDMFDVSFLKDKPNLLKTLAAAYDAQRVSFKAPGLLAAEIVDHRAHKAIHPLNPLPPFKLNAKDKLADAVKKGNKVLLDEREINLDNLKESCLRELTRYFYSRGSLKKGEFQASLATRLFRNHALTATKAEYTKVLMDKINHAVTLDEIKQIINKSLSNGLLTMSSHKVSLAVRLARCSVMCELARPYLNDVENKHSYTH
;
A
#
# COMPACT_ATOMS: atom_id res chain seq x y z
N MET A 1 14.43 4.23 34.19
CA MET A 1 14.46 2.92 33.50
C MET A 1 15.65 2.92 32.56
N GLY A 2 16.50 1.91 32.63
CA GLY A 2 17.62 1.74 31.70
C GLY A 2 17.12 1.25 30.35
N TRP A 3 17.80 1.67 29.29
CA TRP A 3 17.62 1.16 27.93
C TRP A 3 18.84 0.31 27.56
N LYS A 4 18.59 -0.94 27.16
CA LYS A 4 19.63 -1.87 26.67
C LYS A 4 19.52 -1.98 25.16
N LYS A 5 20.65 -1.87 24.46
CA LYS A 5 20.68 -2.04 22.99
C LYS A 5 20.24 -3.46 22.64
N LEU A 6 19.17 -3.57 21.87
CA LEU A 6 18.62 -4.83 21.39
C LEU A 6 19.20 -5.19 20.02
N GLY A 7 19.44 -4.19 19.18
CA GLY A 7 19.96 -4.39 17.83
C GLY A 7 20.07 -3.07 17.07
N GLU A 8 20.58 -3.17 15.85
CA GLU A 8 20.79 -2.03 14.98
C GLU A 8 20.52 -2.45 13.53
N GLY A 9 19.69 -1.68 12.84
CA GLY A 9 19.40 -1.85 11.42
C GLY A 9 19.97 -0.70 10.58
N ALA A 10 19.64 -0.67 9.30
CA ALA A 10 20.07 0.40 8.39
C ALA A 10 19.54 1.78 8.82
N PHE A 11 18.32 1.84 9.35
CA PHE A 11 17.60 3.10 9.60
C PHE A 11 17.44 3.44 11.08
N ASN A 12 17.48 2.45 11.98
CA ASN A 12 17.20 2.66 13.39
C ASN A 12 18.16 1.88 14.27
N THR A 13 18.46 2.46 15.43
CA THR A 13 19.01 1.72 16.57
C THR A 13 17.87 1.36 17.51
N VAL A 14 17.82 0.11 17.93
CA VAL A 14 16.70 -0.46 18.69
C VAL A 14 17.17 -0.79 20.10
N TYR A 15 16.40 -0.34 21.08
CA TYR A 15 16.63 -0.57 22.49
C TYR A 15 15.42 -1.24 23.11
N VAL A 16 15.65 -1.98 24.19
CA VAL A 16 14.61 -2.56 25.04
C VAL A 16 14.79 -2.05 26.45
N ASN A 17 13.70 -1.80 27.16
CA ASN A 17 13.78 -1.44 28.58
C ASN A 17 14.13 -2.67 29.45
N ASP A 18 14.50 -2.42 30.70
CA ASP A 18 15.03 -3.46 31.60
C ASP A 18 14.07 -4.64 31.83
N ASP A 19 12.75 -4.39 31.87
CA ASP A 19 11.70 -5.39 32.08
C ASP A 19 11.27 -6.11 30.80
N LYS A 20 11.86 -5.76 29.64
CA LYS A 20 11.51 -6.27 28.31
C LYS A 20 10.03 -6.14 27.95
N THR A 21 9.39 -5.05 28.36
CA THR A 21 7.99 -4.77 27.98
C THR A 21 7.86 -3.80 26.81
N THR A 22 8.88 -2.97 26.57
CA THR A 22 8.84 -1.87 25.59
C THR A 22 10.12 -1.82 24.77
N VAL A 23 9.95 -1.56 23.47
CA VAL A 23 11.04 -1.30 22.52
C VAL A 23 11.05 0.17 22.16
N LEU A 24 12.21 0.82 22.30
CA LEU A 24 12.49 2.16 21.80
C LEU A 24 13.28 2.07 20.48
N LYS A 25 12.79 2.73 19.44
CA LYS A 25 13.51 2.86 18.17
C LYS A 25 13.91 4.32 17.96
N ILE A 26 15.22 4.55 17.85
CA ILE A 26 15.82 5.84 17.54
C ILE A 26 16.27 5.82 16.08
N ALA A 27 15.78 6.78 15.29
CA ALA A 27 16.20 6.93 13.91
C ALA A 27 17.68 7.34 13.85
N LYS A 28 18.44 6.74 12.94
CA LYS A 28 19.80 7.18 12.65
C LYS A 28 19.75 8.50 11.88
N ASP A 29 20.77 9.34 12.07
CA ASP A 29 20.89 10.59 11.32
C ASP A 29 21.26 10.30 9.86
N CYS A 30 20.25 9.97 9.06
CA CYS A 30 20.36 9.80 7.63
C CYS A 30 19.10 10.36 6.95
N SER A 31 19.28 10.98 5.79
CA SER A 31 18.24 11.68 5.03
C SER A 31 17.07 10.81 4.58
N ALA A 32 17.20 9.47 4.73
CA ALA A 32 16.21 8.49 4.32
C ALA A 32 15.33 7.95 5.46
N THR A 33 15.48 8.43 6.70
CA THR A 33 14.67 7.94 7.83
C THR A 33 13.33 8.64 7.96
N ASP A 34 12.32 7.84 8.32
CA ASP A 34 11.02 8.37 8.69
C ASP A 34 11.07 9.09 10.03
N LYS A 35 10.32 10.19 10.14
CA LYS A 35 10.07 10.82 11.43
C LYS A 35 9.29 9.87 12.35
N PRO A 36 9.57 9.85 13.67
CA PRO A 36 8.90 8.95 14.62
C PRO A 36 7.37 8.97 14.55
N GLU A 37 6.77 10.15 14.29
CA GLU A 37 5.32 10.32 14.18
C GLU A 37 4.71 9.48 13.05
N ARG A 38 5.43 9.31 11.93
CA ARG A 38 4.97 8.46 10.81
C ARG A 38 5.02 6.99 11.21
N SER A 39 6.12 6.56 11.82
CA SER A 39 6.31 5.18 12.27
C SER A 39 5.25 4.78 13.28
N VAL A 40 5.00 5.60 14.30
CA VAL A 40 3.93 5.39 15.29
C VAL A 40 2.56 5.25 14.63
N ARG A 41 2.24 6.14 13.69
CA ARG A 41 0.95 6.08 12.98
C ARG A 41 0.80 4.76 12.22
N ILE A 42 1.83 4.34 11.49
CA ILE A 42 1.76 3.11 10.68
C ILE A 42 1.77 1.87 11.57
N TRP A 43 2.55 1.86 12.64
CA TRP A 43 2.53 0.78 13.63
C TRP A 43 1.12 0.58 14.16
N ASN A 44 0.47 1.66 14.60
CA ASN A 44 -0.87 1.61 15.15
C ASN A 44 -1.94 1.28 14.09
N GLU A 45 -1.71 1.58 12.81
CA GLU A 45 -2.57 1.14 11.69
C GLU A 45 -2.43 -0.38 11.45
N ILE A 46 -1.20 -0.90 11.38
CA ILE A 46 -0.89 -2.29 11.03
C ILE A 46 -1.18 -3.23 12.20
N ASN A 47 -0.68 -2.88 13.39
CA ASN A 47 -0.74 -3.67 14.63
C ASN A 47 -1.79 -3.11 15.60
N ALA A 48 -2.97 -2.73 15.10
CA ALA A 48 -4.02 -2.08 15.90
C ALA A 48 -4.52 -2.93 17.10
N HIS A 49 -4.39 -4.26 17.00
CA HIS A 49 -4.75 -5.22 18.04
C HIS A 49 -3.75 -5.22 19.22
N ILE A 50 -2.51 -4.81 18.98
CA ILE A 50 -1.46 -4.77 20.01
C ILE A 50 -1.67 -3.59 20.96
N LYS A 51 -1.51 -3.86 22.26
CA LYS A 51 -1.61 -2.87 23.35
C LYS A 51 -0.37 -2.90 24.25
N PRO A 52 0.06 -1.75 24.80
CA PRO A 52 -0.42 -0.40 24.47
C PRO A 52 -0.07 0.02 23.04
N SER A 53 -0.77 1.03 22.51
CA SER A 53 -0.42 1.60 21.20
C SER A 53 0.97 2.25 21.24
N ALA A 54 1.65 2.26 20.10
CA ALA A 54 2.93 2.95 19.95
C ALA A 54 2.78 4.46 20.17
N THR A 55 3.84 5.08 20.66
CA THR A 55 3.89 6.51 21.00
C THR A 55 5.24 7.12 20.62
N VAL A 56 5.25 8.43 20.35
CA VAL A 56 6.49 9.20 20.21
C VAL A 56 6.99 9.54 21.59
N VAL A 57 8.30 9.45 21.80
CA VAL A 57 8.93 9.76 23.09
C VAL A 57 10.21 10.58 22.89
N ASP A 58 10.48 11.46 23.85
CA ASP A 58 11.78 12.09 24.03
C ASP A 58 12.51 11.34 25.15
N SER A 59 13.64 10.72 24.82
CA SER A 59 14.43 9.89 25.73
C SER A 59 15.84 10.46 25.92
N PRO A 60 16.61 10.01 26.93
CA PRO A 60 18.03 10.36 27.03
C PRO A 60 18.87 9.96 25.82
N LEU A 61 18.38 9.02 24.99
CA LEU A 61 19.02 8.56 23.75
C LEU A 61 18.57 9.37 22.52
N GLY A 62 17.75 10.40 22.73
CA GLY A 62 17.17 11.23 21.67
C GLY A 62 15.68 10.97 21.44
N LYS A 63 15.14 11.71 20.46
CA LYS A 63 13.74 11.59 20.03
C LYS A 63 13.53 10.32 19.22
N GLY A 64 12.54 9.53 19.60
CA GLY A 64 12.21 8.29 18.90
C GLY A 64 10.77 7.87 19.12
N TRP A 65 10.51 6.58 18.99
CA TRP A 65 9.20 6.02 19.29
C TRP A 65 9.29 4.71 20.04
N CYS A 66 8.31 4.48 20.90
CA CYS A 66 8.14 3.27 21.66
C CYS A 66 7.00 2.42 21.12
N CYS A 67 7.16 1.11 21.18
CA CYS A 67 6.12 0.13 20.95
C CYS A 67 6.27 -1.05 21.91
N PRO A 68 5.23 -1.88 22.14
CA PRO A 68 5.37 -3.06 22.98
C PRO A 68 6.46 -3.99 22.46
N TYR A 69 7.24 -4.57 23.38
CA TYR A 69 8.16 -5.64 23.05
C TYR A 69 7.35 -6.90 22.70
N ILE A 70 7.62 -7.44 21.51
CA ILE A 70 6.91 -8.61 21.00
C ILE A 70 7.83 -9.81 21.11
N GLU A 71 7.49 -10.73 22.01
CA GLU A 71 8.11 -12.05 22.08
C GLU A 71 7.37 -13.01 21.15
N GLY A 72 8.09 -13.66 20.25
CA GLY A 72 7.50 -14.58 19.30
C GLY A 72 8.53 -15.31 18.45
N LYS A 73 8.06 -16.32 17.72
CA LYS A 73 8.88 -17.03 16.73
C LYS A 73 8.66 -16.42 15.35
N GLN A 74 9.62 -16.63 14.45
CA GLN A 74 9.46 -16.27 13.04
C GLN A 74 8.19 -16.93 12.47
N ALA A 75 7.32 -16.14 11.85
CA ALA A 75 6.16 -16.67 11.14
C ALA A 75 6.58 -17.56 9.95
N SER A 76 5.80 -18.59 9.66
CA SER A 76 5.96 -19.42 8.45
C SER A 76 5.69 -18.61 7.18
N ASP A 77 6.11 -19.12 6.01
CA ASP A 77 5.93 -18.41 4.73
C ASP A 77 4.44 -18.18 4.41
N LYS A 78 3.60 -19.18 4.71
CA LYS A 78 2.14 -19.09 4.60
C LYS A 78 1.56 -18.02 5.53
N GLU A 79 2.00 -17.97 6.78
CA GLU A 79 1.55 -16.95 7.75
C GLU A 79 1.98 -15.54 7.34
N ILE A 80 3.19 -15.38 6.79
CA ILE A 80 3.65 -14.10 6.22
C ILE A 80 2.73 -13.67 5.08
N SER A 81 2.48 -14.56 4.11
CA SER A 81 1.57 -14.30 2.98
C SER A 81 0.18 -13.85 3.47
N GLN A 82 -0.41 -14.57 4.42
CA GLN A 82 -1.71 -14.22 5.00
C GLN A 82 -1.70 -12.87 5.74
N SER A 83 -0.64 -12.59 6.51
CA SER A 83 -0.49 -11.33 7.23
C SER A 83 -0.37 -10.14 6.27
N VAL A 84 0.40 -10.27 5.19
CA VAL A 84 0.55 -9.20 4.19
C VAL A 84 -0.78 -8.94 3.46
N ILE A 85 -1.56 -9.98 3.13
CA ILE A 85 -2.91 -9.83 2.55
C ILE A 85 -3.85 -9.10 3.53
N ASP A 86 -3.85 -9.49 4.80
CA ASP A 86 -4.66 -8.83 5.83
C ASP A 86 -4.30 -7.35 5.99
N ILE A 87 -3.00 -7.04 6.08
CA ILE A 87 -2.51 -5.66 6.16
C ILE A 87 -2.96 -4.86 4.93
N PHE A 88 -2.86 -5.41 3.72
CA PHE A 88 -3.32 -4.76 2.51
C PHE A 88 -4.83 -4.48 2.55
N ASN A 89 -5.63 -5.46 2.91
CA ASN A 89 -7.09 -5.31 2.95
C ASN A 89 -7.54 -4.23 3.94
N ARG A 90 -6.94 -4.24 5.14
CA ARG A 90 -7.25 -3.27 6.21
C ARG A 90 -6.73 -1.87 5.90
N THR A 91 -5.48 -1.75 5.46
CA THR A 91 -4.76 -0.46 5.43
C THR A 91 -4.50 0.08 4.03
N GLY A 92 -4.58 -0.78 3.00
CA GLY A 92 -4.14 -0.48 1.64
C GLY A 92 -2.62 -0.40 1.48
N ARG A 93 -1.84 -0.78 2.51
CA ARG A 93 -0.37 -0.79 2.48
C ARG A 93 0.15 -2.14 2.03
N ILE A 94 1.32 -2.12 1.40
CA ILE A 94 2.09 -3.32 1.08
C ILE A 94 3.38 -3.23 1.90
N VAL A 95 3.65 -4.23 2.74
CA VAL A 95 4.93 -4.33 3.48
C VAL A 95 5.91 -5.07 2.59
N ILE A 96 6.77 -4.32 1.89
CA ILE A 96 7.64 -4.86 0.84
C ILE A 96 8.60 -5.91 1.38
N ASP A 97 9.17 -5.64 2.55
CA ASP A 97 10.19 -6.44 3.21
C ASP A 97 9.62 -7.44 4.22
N ALA A 98 8.33 -7.76 4.12
CA ALA A 98 7.64 -8.64 5.07
C ALA A 98 8.27 -10.04 5.21
N VAL A 99 8.91 -10.56 4.15
CA VAL A 99 9.55 -11.87 4.16
C VAL A 99 10.92 -11.90 4.83
N THR A 100 11.46 -10.74 5.21
CA THR A 100 12.73 -10.66 5.94
C THR A 100 12.60 -11.35 7.30
N GLN A 101 13.66 -12.03 7.71
CA GLN A 101 13.70 -12.70 9.01
C GLN A 101 13.45 -11.69 10.14
N LYS A 102 12.57 -12.07 11.07
CA LYS A 102 12.07 -11.32 12.23
C LYS A 102 11.18 -10.12 11.91
N ASN A 103 10.80 -9.87 10.65
CA ASN A 103 9.86 -8.79 10.32
C ASN A 103 8.40 -9.12 10.66
N ILE A 104 8.01 -10.40 10.57
CA ILE A 104 6.70 -10.87 11.06
C ILE A 104 6.92 -12.00 12.06
N LEU A 105 6.43 -11.79 13.28
CA LEU A 105 6.50 -12.76 14.37
C LEU A 105 5.13 -13.34 14.67
N LYS A 106 5.11 -14.61 15.06
CA LYS A 106 3.97 -15.27 15.67
C LYS A 106 4.17 -15.29 17.19
N THR A 107 3.27 -14.67 17.93
CA THR A 107 3.27 -14.67 19.40
C THR A 107 2.91 -16.05 19.94
N LYS A 108 3.09 -16.25 21.26
CA LYS A 108 2.67 -17.49 21.94
C LYS A 108 1.16 -17.75 21.79
N ASP A 109 0.37 -16.69 21.77
CA ASP A 109 -1.10 -16.73 21.59
C ASP A 109 -1.51 -16.93 20.12
N GLY A 110 -0.54 -17.01 19.21
CA GLY A 110 -0.77 -17.27 17.79
C GLY A 110 -1.03 -16.03 16.93
N GLU A 111 -0.99 -14.83 17.51
CA GLU A 111 -1.15 -13.58 16.76
C GLU A 111 0.06 -13.29 15.88
N LEU A 112 -0.18 -12.71 14.70
CA LEU A 112 0.87 -12.31 13.76
C LEU A 112 1.11 -10.81 13.86
N VAL A 113 2.35 -10.41 14.18
CA VAL A 113 2.73 -9.02 14.41
C VAL A 113 3.83 -8.60 13.44
N CYS A 114 3.63 -7.48 12.75
CA CYS A 114 4.59 -6.89 11.83
C CYS A 114 5.53 -5.95 12.61
N ILE A 115 6.76 -6.39 12.87
CA ILE A 115 7.75 -5.70 13.71
C ILE A 115 8.48 -4.59 12.96
N ASP A 116 8.75 -4.83 11.67
CA ASP A 116 9.27 -3.78 10.79
C ASP A 116 8.17 -3.27 9.87
N ILE A 117 8.04 -1.94 9.85
CA ILE A 117 7.02 -1.20 9.13
C ILE A 117 7.65 -0.11 8.24
N GLY A 118 8.99 -0.04 8.20
CA GLY A 118 9.72 0.97 7.45
C GLY A 118 9.35 0.97 5.98
N LEU A 119 9.14 -0.23 5.41
CA LEU A 119 8.76 -0.40 4.00
C LEU A 119 7.29 -0.77 3.81
N ALA A 120 6.41 -0.33 4.72
CA ALA A 120 4.97 -0.36 4.53
C ALA A 120 4.51 0.79 3.61
N VAL A 121 4.59 0.55 2.30
CA VAL A 121 4.35 1.56 1.26
C VAL A 121 2.88 1.73 0.90
N GLN A 122 2.54 2.94 0.45
CA GLN A 122 1.26 3.27 -0.17
C GLN A 122 1.52 3.84 -1.57
N LEU A 123 1.19 3.07 -2.60
CA LEU A 123 1.65 3.29 -3.98
C LEU A 123 0.66 4.08 -4.86
N GLU A 124 -0.17 4.92 -4.26
CA GLU A 124 -1.12 5.77 -4.98
C GLU A 124 -0.42 6.95 -5.69
N GLN A 125 0.29 6.63 -6.79
CA GLN A 125 1.08 7.56 -7.60
C GLN A 125 0.24 8.42 -8.56
N ARG A 126 -0.85 7.88 -9.14
CA ARG A 126 -1.62 8.56 -10.20
C ARG A 126 -2.45 9.72 -9.68
N GLU A 127 -2.81 9.67 -8.41
CA GLU A 127 -3.61 10.66 -7.70
C GLU A 127 -2.82 11.93 -7.40
N GLU A 128 -1.50 11.84 -7.29
CA GLU A 128 -0.62 12.98 -7.02
C GLU A 128 -0.52 13.95 -8.21
N VAL A 129 -0.76 13.48 -9.43
CA VAL A 129 -0.79 14.33 -10.64
C VAL A 129 -2.05 15.21 -10.65
N ILE A 130 -3.19 14.63 -10.22
CA ILE A 130 -4.51 15.29 -10.22
C ILE A 130 -4.56 16.35 -9.10
N VAL A 131 -4.00 16.03 -7.93
CA VAL A 131 -3.97 16.94 -6.78
C VAL A 131 -2.75 17.86 -6.89
N ASN A 132 -2.92 19.03 -7.52
CA ASN A 132 -1.91 20.07 -7.77
C ASN A 132 -0.67 20.04 -6.83
N LYS A 133 0.54 20.08 -7.41
CA LYS A 133 1.86 19.88 -6.76
C LYS A 133 2.07 20.61 -5.41
N LYS A 134 1.34 21.70 -5.15
CA LYS A 134 1.40 22.51 -3.92
C LYS A 134 0.73 21.87 -2.69
N LEU A 135 0.02 20.76 -2.84
CA LEU A 135 -0.69 20.08 -1.75
C LEU A 135 0.23 19.06 -1.06
N ARG A 136 0.49 19.24 0.26
CA ARG A 136 1.41 18.44 1.08
C ARG A 136 1.16 16.91 0.96
N ARG A 137 2.01 16.26 0.18
CA ARG A 137 1.97 14.83 -0.13
C ARG A 137 2.22 13.98 1.12
N ARG A 138 1.34 13.01 1.40
CA ARG A 138 1.45 12.13 2.58
C ARG A 138 2.34 10.90 2.34
N SER A 139 2.64 10.58 1.08
CA SER A 139 3.38 9.37 0.68
C SER A 139 4.71 9.66 -0.02
N LEU A 140 5.18 10.92 -0.10
CA LEU A 140 6.42 11.25 -0.81
C LEU A 140 7.60 10.38 -0.41
N VAL A 141 7.77 10.12 0.88
CA VAL A 141 8.87 9.28 1.36
C VAL A 141 8.70 7.85 0.85
N SER A 142 7.52 7.25 0.96
CA SER A 142 7.27 5.89 0.48
C SER A 142 7.30 5.75 -1.05
N GLN A 143 6.83 6.76 -1.79
CA GLN A 143 6.81 6.74 -3.25
C GLN A 143 8.17 7.07 -3.85
N SER A 144 8.85 8.09 -3.31
CA SER A 144 10.24 8.40 -3.69
C SER A 144 11.15 7.24 -3.35
N TYR A 145 11.00 6.66 -2.14
CA TYR A 145 11.74 5.46 -1.77
C TYR A 145 11.43 4.32 -2.73
N TRP A 146 10.15 4.00 -2.96
CA TRP A 146 9.82 2.92 -3.88
C TRP A 146 10.39 3.18 -5.28
N HIS A 147 10.21 4.37 -5.86
CA HIS A 147 10.74 4.69 -7.18
C HIS A 147 12.27 4.54 -7.25
N THR A 148 13.00 4.98 -6.23
CA THR A 148 14.47 4.89 -6.17
C THR A 148 14.96 3.47 -5.89
N TYR A 149 14.29 2.73 -5.02
CA TYR A 149 14.77 1.44 -4.50
C TYR A 149 14.07 0.23 -5.11
N GLN A 150 13.09 0.43 -5.99
CA GLN A 150 12.32 -0.66 -6.60
C GLN A 150 13.21 -1.64 -7.40
N ALA A 151 14.27 -1.19 -8.06
CA ALA A 151 15.23 -2.07 -8.75
C ALA A 151 16.09 -2.91 -7.79
N PRO A 152 16.76 -2.33 -6.77
CA PRO A 152 17.45 -3.11 -5.72
C PRO A 152 16.59 -4.21 -5.07
N HIS A 153 15.28 -3.99 -4.95
CA HIS A 153 14.37 -4.99 -4.38
C HIS A 153 14.13 -6.20 -5.30
N ASP A 154 14.44 -6.12 -6.61
CA ASP A 154 14.31 -7.27 -7.52
C ASP A 154 15.30 -8.39 -7.15
N SER A 155 16.57 -8.01 -6.95
CA SER A 155 17.61 -8.92 -6.48
C SER A 155 17.27 -9.50 -5.12
N TRP A 156 16.73 -8.67 -4.22
CA TRP A 156 16.28 -9.14 -2.91
C TRP A 156 15.09 -10.11 -3.01
N PHE A 157 14.08 -9.83 -3.82
CA PHE A 157 12.96 -10.76 -4.06
C PHE A 157 13.45 -12.09 -4.61
N TYR A 158 14.39 -12.07 -5.56
CA TYR A 158 15.00 -13.28 -6.10
C TYR A 158 15.65 -14.12 -4.98
N ILE A 159 16.50 -13.51 -4.16
CA ILE A 159 17.17 -14.21 -3.06
C ILE A 159 16.16 -14.70 -2.01
N ALA A 160 15.21 -13.85 -1.61
CA ALA A 160 14.22 -14.19 -0.61
C ALA A 160 13.30 -15.34 -1.07
N SER A 161 13.04 -15.45 -2.38
CA SER A 161 12.17 -16.50 -2.94
C SER A 161 12.70 -17.92 -2.71
N PHE A 162 14.00 -18.10 -2.47
CA PHE A 162 14.56 -19.42 -2.12
C PHE A 162 14.11 -19.93 -0.76
N THR A 163 13.77 -19.04 0.17
CA THR A 163 13.38 -19.43 1.54
C THR A 163 11.92 -19.11 1.86
N ARG A 164 11.34 -18.12 1.17
CA ARG A 164 9.98 -17.58 1.39
C ARG A 164 9.25 -17.31 0.06
N PRO A 165 9.12 -18.32 -0.83
CA PRO A 165 8.56 -18.12 -2.17
C PRO A 165 7.13 -17.57 -2.14
N GLN A 166 6.26 -18.07 -1.27
CA GLN A 166 4.86 -17.65 -1.23
C GLN A 166 4.73 -16.21 -0.72
N GLY A 167 5.50 -15.82 0.30
CA GLY A 167 5.53 -14.45 0.78
C GLY A 167 6.02 -13.47 -0.28
N VAL A 168 7.06 -13.82 -1.05
CA VAL A 168 7.55 -13.01 -2.17
C VAL A 168 6.49 -12.90 -3.27
N ASP A 169 5.88 -14.01 -3.68
CA ASP A 169 4.81 -14.02 -4.67
C ASP A 169 3.64 -13.15 -4.23
N THR A 170 3.32 -13.16 -2.92
CA THR A 170 2.27 -12.31 -2.35
C THR A 170 2.60 -10.83 -2.49
N VAL A 171 3.80 -10.40 -2.09
CA VAL A 171 4.19 -9.00 -2.22
C VAL A 171 4.14 -8.55 -3.69
N LYS A 172 4.69 -9.36 -4.62
CA LYS A 172 4.66 -9.08 -6.06
C LYS A 172 3.24 -9.02 -6.62
N ALA A 173 2.37 -9.97 -6.24
CA ALA A 173 0.97 -9.98 -6.66
C ALA A 173 0.24 -8.70 -6.21
N LEU A 174 0.44 -8.26 -4.97
CA LEU A 174 -0.16 -7.02 -4.47
C LEU A 174 0.37 -5.78 -5.19
N LEU A 175 1.65 -5.74 -5.53
CA LEU A 175 2.24 -4.66 -6.34
C LEU A 175 1.60 -4.61 -7.73
N PHE A 176 1.40 -5.76 -8.37
CA PHE A 176 0.73 -5.86 -9.67
C PHE A 176 -0.74 -5.42 -9.59
N ILE A 177 -1.49 -5.91 -8.59
CA ILE A 177 -2.87 -5.50 -8.35
C ILE A 177 -2.94 -3.98 -8.16
N LYS A 178 -2.08 -3.41 -7.32
CA LYS A 178 -2.14 -1.98 -7.02
C LYS A 178 -1.86 -1.10 -8.24
N ALA A 179 -1.00 -1.56 -9.15
CA ALA A 179 -0.66 -0.84 -10.39
C ALA A 179 -1.77 -0.92 -11.46
N ASN A 180 -2.51 -2.03 -11.53
CA ASN A 180 -3.44 -2.32 -12.63
C ASN A 180 -4.92 -2.24 -12.22
N ARG A 181 -5.24 -2.48 -10.95
CA ARG A 181 -6.58 -2.53 -10.37
C ARG A 181 -6.63 -1.83 -9.00
N PRO A 182 -6.45 -0.50 -8.95
CA PRO A 182 -6.49 0.25 -7.70
C PRO A 182 -7.86 0.21 -7.00
N ASP A 183 -8.90 -0.21 -7.72
CA ASP A 183 -10.26 -0.49 -7.22
C ASP A 183 -10.34 -1.81 -6.41
N MET A 184 -9.41 -2.75 -6.60
CA MET A 184 -9.34 -3.99 -5.83
C MET A 184 -8.70 -3.73 -4.46
N PHE A 185 -9.54 -3.38 -3.49
CA PHE A 185 -9.15 -3.08 -2.11
C PHE A 185 -9.25 -4.28 -1.15
N ASP A 186 -9.83 -5.38 -1.60
CA ASP A 186 -9.92 -6.66 -0.89
C ASP A 186 -9.38 -7.75 -1.82
N VAL A 187 -8.29 -8.37 -1.38
CA VAL A 187 -7.60 -9.44 -2.08
C VAL A 187 -7.70 -10.76 -1.31
N SER A 188 -8.74 -10.92 -0.51
CA SER A 188 -9.01 -12.17 0.23
C SER A 188 -9.14 -13.38 -0.68
N PHE A 189 -9.50 -13.19 -1.97
CA PHE A 189 -9.51 -14.26 -2.96
C PHE A 189 -8.12 -14.89 -3.21
N LEU A 190 -7.03 -14.22 -2.82
CA LEU A 190 -5.67 -14.79 -2.89
C LEU A 190 -5.36 -15.74 -1.74
N LYS A 191 -6.15 -15.71 -0.66
CA LYS A 191 -5.95 -16.60 0.49
C LYS A 191 -6.07 -18.05 0.03
N ASP A 192 -5.07 -18.85 0.38
CA ASP A 192 -5.00 -20.28 0.06
C ASP A 192 -5.04 -20.60 -1.46
N LYS A 193 -4.78 -19.62 -2.34
CA LYS A 193 -4.67 -19.81 -3.81
C LYS A 193 -3.24 -19.56 -4.32
N PRO A 194 -2.25 -20.42 -3.98
CA PRO A 194 -0.84 -20.20 -4.34
C PRO A 194 -0.59 -20.12 -5.86
N ASN A 195 -1.40 -20.79 -6.67
CA ASN A 195 -1.28 -20.72 -8.14
C ASN A 195 -1.71 -19.36 -8.71
N LEU A 196 -2.70 -18.69 -8.09
CA LEU A 196 -3.05 -17.32 -8.47
C LEU A 196 -1.96 -16.34 -8.05
N LEU A 197 -1.41 -16.50 -6.84
CA LEU A 197 -0.27 -15.70 -6.37
C LEU A 197 0.90 -15.77 -7.37
N LYS A 198 1.31 -16.98 -7.76
CA LYS A 198 2.37 -17.18 -8.77
C LYS A 198 2.03 -16.53 -10.11
N THR A 199 0.78 -16.63 -10.56
CA THR A 199 0.35 -16.03 -11.84
C THR A 199 0.47 -14.50 -11.80
N LEU A 200 0.02 -13.87 -10.72
CA LEU A 200 0.08 -12.42 -10.55
C LEU A 200 1.52 -11.93 -10.29
N ALA A 201 2.32 -12.70 -9.56
CA ALA A 201 3.74 -12.42 -9.36
C ALA A 201 4.53 -12.49 -10.67
N ALA A 202 4.24 -13.48 -11.53
CA ALA A 202 4.83 -13.55 -12.86
C ALA A 202 4.40 -12.37 -13.75
N ALA A 203 3.13 -11.93 -13.63
CA ALA A 203 2.64 -10.75 -14.33
C ALA A 203 3.34 -9.45 -13.85
N TYR A 204 3.62 -9.32 -12.55
CA TYR A 204 4.45 -8.25 -11.99
C TYR A 204 5.84 -8.22 -12.64
N ASP A 205 6.55 -9.34 -12.59
CA ASP A 205 7.91 -9.45 -13.12
C ASP A 205 7.93 -9.11 -14.63
N ALA A 206 6.94 -9.62 -15.38
CA ALA A 206 6.82 -9.37 -16.80
C ALA A 206 6.51 -7.91 -17.15
N GLN A 207 5.59 -7.28 -16.40
CA GLN A 207 5.25 -5.87 -16.55
C GLN A 207 6.49 -5.00 -16.32
N ARG A 208 7.31 -5.33 -15.33
CA ARG A 208 8.52 -4.59 -15.00
C ARG A 208 9.61 -4.67 -16.07
N VAL A 209 9.84 -5.86 -16.63
CA VAL A 209 10.82 -6.03 -17.72
C VAL A 209 10.41 -5.21 -18.94
N SER A 210 9.12 -5.10 -19.22
CA SER A 210 8.60 -4.34 -20.35
C SER A 210 8.78 -2.81 -20.20
N PHE A 211 8.91 -2.30 -18.97
CA PHE A 211 9.17 -0.88 -18.69
C PHE A 211 10.67 -0.51 -18.60
N LYS A 212 11.58 -1.48 -18.42
CA LYS A 212 13.03 -1.22 -18.42
C LYS A 212 13.56 -1.19 -19.86
N ALA A 213 14.24 -0.12 -20.25
CA ALA A 213 15.00 -0.08 -21.51
C ALA A 213 16.02 -1.25 -21.55
N PRO A 214 16.33 -1.84 -22.72
CA PRO A 214 17.20 -3.01 -22.86
C PRO A 214 18.54 -2.93 -22.11
N GLY A 215 19.07 -1.71 -21.89
CA GLY A 215 20.33 -1.47 -21.18
C GLY A 215 20.32 -1.79 -19.67
N LEU A 216 19.17 -1.69 -18.98
CA LEU A 216 19.08 -2.02 -17.55
C LEU A 216 19.04 -3.52 -17.30
N LEU A 217 18.48 -4.30 -18.24
CA LEU A 217 18.52 -5.76 -18.19
C LEU A 217 19.95 -6.29 -18.34
N ALA A 218 20.76 -5.64 -19.20
CA ALA A 218 22.18 -5.95 -19.34
C ALA A 218 22.96 -5.68 -18.03
N ALA A 219 22.67 -4.58 -17.33
CA ALA A 219 23.27 -4.26 -16.03
C ALA A 219 22.87 -5.27 -14.94
N GLU A 220 21.60 -5.70 -14.86
CA GLU A 220 21.16 -6.75 -13.93
C GLU A 220 21.78 -8.11 -14.24
N ILE A 221 22.00 -8.45 -15.52
CA ILE A 221 22.75 -9.64 -15.92
C ILE A 221 24.21 -9.55 -15.47
N VAL A 222 24.83 -8.36 -15.56
CA VAL A 222 26.20 -8.12 -15.09
C VAL A 222 26.30 -8.19 -13.56
N ASP A 223 25.35 -7.61 -12.83
CA ASP A 223 25.30 -7.66 -11.36
C ASP A 223 25.03 -9.09 -10.86
N HIS A 224 24.18 -9.84 -11.57
CA HIS A 224 23.98 -11.27 -11.32
C HIS A 224 25.25 -12.09 -11.60
N ARG A 225 26.05 -11.73 -12.62
CA ARG A 225 27.37 -12.35 -12.88
C ARG A 225 28.40 -12.01 -11.80
N ALA A 226 28.35 -10.80 -11.22
CA ALA A 226 29.18 -10.43 -10.09
C ALA A 226 28.80 -11.22 -8.83
N HIS A 227 27.50 -11.43 -8.58
CA HIS A 227 27.01 -12.30 -7.50
C HIS A 227 27.35 -13.80 -7.72
N LYS A 228 27.45 -14.26 -8.98
CA LYS A 228 27.88 -15.63 -9.35
C LYS A 228 29.32 -15.97 -8.95
N ALA A 229 30.17 -14.97 -8.69
CA ALA A 229 31.53 -15.22 -8.21
C ALA A 229 31.56 -15.84 -6.79
N ILE A 230 30.45 -15.76 -6.05
CA ILE A 230 30.37 -16.19 -4.64
C ILE A 230 29.68 -17.56 -4.48
N HIS A 231 28.83 -17.99 -5.43
CA HIS A 231 28.18 -19.31 -5.40
C HIS A 231 28.04 -19.91 -6.82
N PRO A 232 28.72 -21.02 -7.13
CA PRO A 232 28.71 -21.60 -8.47
C PRO A 232 27.51 -22.52 -8.66
N LEU A 233 26.46 -22.00 -9.31
CA LEU A 233 25.45 -22.84 -9.98
C LEU A 233 25.23 -22.35 -11.42
N ASN A 234 24.93 -23.32 -12.28
CA ASN A 234 24.91 -23.37 -13.76
C ASN A 234 24.74 -22.04 -14.56
N PRO A 235 25.33 -21.96 -15.78
CA PRO A 235 25.16 -20.82 -16.68
C PRO A 235 23.67 -20.55 -16.98
N LEU A 236 23.29 -19.27 -17.04
CA LEU A 236 21.92 -18.89 -17.40
C LEU A 236 21.70 -19.19 -18.89
N PRO A 237 20.54 -19.72 -19.28
CA PRO A 237 20.22 -19.98 -20.68
C PRO A 237 20.16 -18.65 -21.47
N PRO A 238 20.51 -18.69 -22.77
CA PRO A 238 20.46 -17.51 -23.63
C PRO A 238 19.05 -16.92 -23.72
N PHE A 239 18.96 -15.59 -23.71
CA PHE A 239 17.71 -14.84 -23.86
C PHE A 239 17.17 -15.03 -25.29
N LYS A 240 16.07 -15.79 -25.44
CA LYS A 240 15.43 -16.05 -26.75
C LYS A 240 14.38 -14.97 -27.03
N LEU A 241 14.23 -14.54 -28.29
CA LEU A 241 13.18 -13.58 -28.72
C LEU A 241 11.76 -13.97 -28.27
N ASN A 242 11.48 -15.27 -28.11
CA ASN A 242 10.23 -15.81 -27.55
C ASN A 242 9.95 -15.35 -26.10
N ALA A 243 10.88 -14.64 -25.45
CA ALA A 243 10.69 -14.06 -24.14
C ALA A 243 9.68 -12.91 -24.18
N LYS A 244 9.65 -12.06 -25.22
CA LYS A 244 8.76 -10.89 -25.25
C LYS A 244 7.28 -11.30 -25.27
N ASP A 245 6.93 -12.26 -26.12
CA ASP A 245 5.56 -12.78 -26.21
C ASP A 245 5.14 -13.44 -24.89
N LYS A 246 6.03 -14.21 -24.27
CA LYS A 246 5.80 -14.81 -22.95
C LYS A 246 5.58 -13.78 -21.84
N LEU A 247 6.30 -12.65 -21.87
CA LEU A 247 6.10 -11.56 -20.91
C LEU A 247 4.74 -10.89 -21.12
N ALA A 248 4.38 -10.58 -22.38
CA ALA A 248 3.07 -10.02 -22.70
C ALA A 248 1.92 -10.96 -22.30
N ASP A 249 2.07 -12.26 -22.54
CA ASP A 249 1.11 -13.29 -22.13
C ASP A 249 0.97 -13.39 -20.61
N ALA A 250 2.06 -13.27 -19.85
CA ALA A 250 2.01 -13.26 -18.39
C ALA A 250 1.21 -12.06 -17.86
N VAL A 251 1.45 -10.86 -18.42
CA VAL A 251 0.67 -9.66 -18.07
C VAL A 251 -0.80 -9.82 -18.44
N LYS A 252 -1.09 -10.32 -19.64
CA LYS A 252 -2.47 -10.58 -20.11
C LYS A 252 -3.18 -11.59 -19.20
N LYS A 253 -2.52 -12.68 -18.82
CA LYS A 253 -3.06 -13.70 -17.91
C LYS A 253 -3.31 -13.11 -16.52
N GLY A 254 -2.39 -12.30 -16.00
CA GLY A 254 -2.56 -11.59 -14.74
C GLY A 254 -3.78 -10.66 -14.76
N ASN A 255 -3.89 -9.81 -15.78
CA ASN A 255 -5.04 -8.92 -15.94
C ASN A 255 -6.36 -9.68 -16.07
N LYS A 256 -6.36 -10.82 -16.79
CA LYS A 256 -7.53 -11.68 -16.88
C LYS A 256 -7.96 -12.21 -15.50
N VAL A 257 -7.04 -12.74 -14.69
CA VAL A 257 -7.34 -13.18 -13.32
C VAL A 257 -8.00 -12.07 -12.52
N LEU A 258 -7.50 -10.84 -12.62
CA LEU A 258 -8.09 -9.72 -11.88
C LEU A 258 -9.49 -9.34 -12.38
N LEU A 259 -9.73 -9.39 -13.69
CA LEU A 259 -11.04 -9.15 -14.28
C LEU A 259 -12.05 -10.24 -13.88
N ASP A 260 -11.63 -11.51 -13.90
CA ASP A 260 -12.47 -12.65 -13.52
C ASP A 260 -12.85 -12.58 -12.02
N GLU A 261 -11.95 -12.09 -11.15
CA GLU A 261 -12.20 -11.96 -9.69
C GLU A 261 -13.01 -10.70 -9.33
N ARG A 262 -12.89 -9.61 -10.11
CA ARG A 262 -13.71 -8.41 -9.94
C ARG A 262 -13.91 -7.75 -11.29
N GLU A 263 -15.11 -7.85 -11.84
CA GLU A 263 -15.47 -7.21 -13.10
C GLU A 263 -15.36 -5.67 -13.00
N ILE A 264 -15.02 -5.02 -14.10
CA ILE A 264 -15.07 -3.56 -14.20
C ILE A 264 -16.45 -3.16 -14.74
N ASN A 265 -17.37 -2.89 -13.82
CA ASN A 265 -18.70 -2.38 -14.11
C ASN A 265 -18.99 -1.11 -13.25
N LEU A 266 -20.11 -0.44 -13.53
CA LEU A 266 -20.44 0.82 -12.86
C LEU A 266 -20.63 0.65 -11.34
N ASP A 267 -21.26 -0.43 -10.91
CA ASP A 267 -21.52 -0.70 -9.49
C ASP A 267 -20.24 -0.96 -8.71
N ASN A 268 -19.32 -1.74 -9.26
CA ASN A 268 -18.00 -1.97 -8.65
C ASN A 268 -17.16 -0.68 -8.59
N LEU A 269 -17.30 0.21 -9.58
CA LEU A 269 -16.68 1.53 -9.56
C LEU A 269 -17.27 2.42 -8.46
N LYS A 270 -18.61 2.47 -8.34
CA LYS A 270 -19.31 3.19 -7.27
C LYS A 270 -18.86 2.70 -5.91
N GLU A 271 -18.90 1.38 -5.67
CA GLU A 271 -18.47 0.76 -4.41
C GLU A 271 -17.05 1.21 -4.04
N SER A 272 -16.13 1.20 -5.01
CA SER A 272 -14.73 1.60 -4.82
C SER A 272 -14.59 3.08 -4.46
N CYS A 273 -15.33 3.95 -5.15
CA CYS A 273 -15.37 5.38 -4.85
C CYS A 273 -15.96 5.65 -3.45
N LEU A 274 -17.08 5.00 -3.13
CA LEU A 274 -17.76 5.10 -1.84
C LEU A 274 -16.85 4.64 -0.70
N ARG A 275 -16.08 3.57 -0.90
CA ARG A 275 -15.11 3.09 0.09
C ARG A 275 -14.02 4.13 0.37
N GLU A 276 -13.48 4.78 -0.66
CA GLU A 276 -12.45 5.82 -0.47
C GLU A 276 -13.00 7.04 0.29
N LEU A 277 -14.23 7.47 -0.02
CA LEU A 277 -14.92 8.54 0.71
C LEU A 277 -15.24 8.15 2.15
N THR A 278 -15.70 6.92 2.36
CA THR A 278 -15.96 6.32 3.68
C THR A 278 -14.69 6.28 4.53
N ARG A 279 -13.54 5.90 3.94
CA ARG A 279 -12.23 5.95 4.61
C ARG A 279 -11.86 7.36 5.04
N TYR A 280 -12.12 8.38 4.21
CA TYR A 280 -11.92 9.77 4.65
C TYR A 280 -12.84 10.11 5.81
N PHE A 281 -14.13 9.81 5.70
CA PHE A 281 -15.13 10.10 6.71
C PHE A 281 -14.74 9.50 8.08
N TYR A 282 -14.43 8.19 8.12
CA TYR A 282 -14.03 7.52 9.35
C TYR A 282 -12.66 7.95 9.88
N SER A 283 -11.77 8.45 9.02
CA SER A 283 -10.50 9.05 9.47
C SER A 283 -10.68 10.39 10.20
N ARG A 284 -11.89 10.95 10.17
CA ARG A 284 -12.25 12.20 10.85
C ARG A 284 -13.07 11.92 12.10
N GLY A 285 -13.92 10.90 12.08
CA GLY A 285 -14.84 10.62 13.17
C GLY A 285 -15.75 9.44 12.87
N SER A 286 -16.93 9.43 13.45
CA SER A 286 -17.93 8.39 13.25
C SER A 286 -19.33 8.99 13.30
N LEU A 287 -20.32 8.28 12.77
CA LEU A 287 -21.72 8.63 13.01
C LEU A 287 -22.14 8.14 14.39
N LYS A 288 -22.74 9.02 15.19
CA LYS A 288 -23.53 8.61 16.35
C LYS A 288 -24.88 9.32 16.29
N LYS A 289 -25.95 8.53 16.27
CA LYS A 289 -27.33 9.03 16.14
C LYS A 289 -27.56 9.90 14.90
N GLY A 290 -26.94 9.53 13.76
CA GLY A 290 -27.05 10.28 12.49
C GLY A 290 -26.13 11.51 12.37
N GLU A 291 -25.56 11.98 13.48
CA GLU A 291 -24.66 13.13 13.49
C GLU A 291 -23.19 12.72 13.42
N PHE A 292 -22.39 13.54 12.74
CA PHE A 292 -20.95 13.35 12.70
C PHE A 292 -20.31 13.73 14.04
N GLN A 293 -19.68 12.76 14.71
CA GLN A 293 -18.86 13.00 15.89
C GLN A 293 -17.38 12.88 15.56
N ALA A 294 -16.63 13.95 15.80
CA ALA A 294 -15.19 13.97 15.57
C ALA A 294 -14.44 12.98 16.49
N SER A 295 -13.46 12.28 15.91
CA SER A 295 -12.51 11.45 16.66
C SER A 295 -11.72 12.28 17.69
N LEU A 296 -11.19 11.65 18.73
CA LEU A 296 -10.38 12.33 19.75
C LEU A 296 -9.20 13.11 19.11
N ALA A 297 -8.47 12.46 18.18
CA ALA A 297 -7.40 13.10 17.44
C ALA A 297 -7.87 14.30 16.60
N THR A 298 -9.08 14.23 16.02
CA THR A 298 -9.64 15.36 15.27
C THR A 298 -10.03 16.51 16.19
N ARG A 299 -10.60 16.22 17.36
CA ARG A 299 -10.95 17.25 18.36
C ARG A 299 -9.73 18.01 18.87
N LEU A 300 -8.61 17.33 19.07
CA LEU A 300 -7.39 17.93 19.64
C LEU A 300 -6.56 18.75 18.65
N PHE A 301 -6.59 18.41 17.35
CA PHE A 301 -5.61 18.93 16.39
C PHE A 301 -6.22 19.63 15.17
N ARG A 302 -7.54 19.84 15.10
CA ARG A 302 -8.19 20.38 13.90
C ARG A 302 -9.30 21.38 14.20
N ASN A 303 -9.55 22.25 13.22
CA ASN A 303 -10.73 23.11 13.20
C ASN A 303 -12.00 22.23 13.12
N HIS A 304 -12.81 22.27 14.18
CA HIS A 304 -14.00 21.43 14.33
C HIS A 304 -15.05 21.73 13.27
N ALA A 305 -15.42 23.01 13.10
CA ALA A 305 -16.43 23.45 12.14
C ALA A 305 -16.08 23.01 10.72
N LEU A 306 -14.85 23.31 10.27
CA LEU A 306 -14.41 22.92 8.92
C LEU A 306 -14.36 21.40 8.73
N THR A 307 -14.02 20.65 9.78
CA THR A 307 -13.99 19.18 9.70
C THR A 307 -15.41 18.63 9.57
N ALA A 308 -16.37 19.14 10.34
CA ALA A 308 -17.77 18.78 10.23
C ALA A 308 -18.34 19.12 8.84
N THR A 309 -18.09 20.33 8.33
CA THR A 309 -18.50 20.74 6.98
C THR A 309 -17.98 19.79 5.90
N LYS A 310 -16.70 19.39 5.97
CA LYS A 310 -16.13 18.43 5.01
C LYS A 310 -16.70 17.03 5.17
N ALA A 311 -17.05 16.60 6.38
CA ALA A 311 -17.68 15.31 6.62
C ALA A 311 -19.09 15.26 6.02
N GLU A 312 -19.90 16.30 6.24
CA GLU A 312 -21.23 16.42 5.61
C GLU A 312 -21.14 16.54 4.10
N TYR A 313 -20.22 17.34 3.57
CA TYR A 313 -19.96 17.39 2.12
C TYR A 313 -19.61 16.02 1.55
N THR A 314 -18.80 15.22 2.27
CA THR A 314 -18.44 13.85 1.84
C THR A 314 -19.67 12.94 1.75
N LYS A 315 -20.61 13.03 2.70
CA LYS A 315 -21.86 12.25 2.63
C LYS A 315 -22.68 12.61 1.40
N VAL A 316 -22.82 13.90 1.09
CA VAL A 316 -23.52 14.35 -0.12
C VAL A 316 -22.86 13.81 -1.38
N LEU A 317 -21.52 13.74 -1.43
CA LEU A 317 -20.83 13.12 -2.56
C LEU A 317 -21.05 11.62 -2.66
N MET A 318 -21.05 10.92 -1.52
CA MET A 318 -21.36 9.49 -1.48
C MET A 318 -22.75 9.23 -2.03
N ASP A 319 -23.76 9.98 -1.57
CA ASP A 319 -25.12 9.87 -2.04
C ASP A 319 -25.25 10.10 -3.56
N LYS A 320 -24.63 11.17 -4.07
CA LYS A 320 -24.62 11.46 -5.51
C LYS A 320 -23.95 10.39 -6.36
N ILE A 321 -22.80 9.86 -5.90
CA ILE A 321 -22.10 8.79 -6.62
C ILE A 321 -22.93 7.50 -6.62
N ASN A 322 -23.60 7.19 -5.52
CA ASN A 322 -24.45 6.00 -5.41
C ASN A 322 -25.60 6.03 -6.44
N HIS A 323 -26.20 7.20 -6.63
CA HIS A 323 -27.32 7.41 -7.56
C HIS A 323 -26.92 7.72 -9.01
N ALA A 324 -25.64 7.89 -9.32
CA ALA A 324 -25.19 8.13 -10.69
C ALA A 324 -25.50 6.93 -11.59
N VAL A 325 -25.99 7.13 -12.80
CA VAL A 325 -26.35 6.06 -13.74
C VAL A 325 -25.31 5.85 -14.83
N THR A 326 -24.35 6.75 -14.96
CA THR A 326 -23.25 6.64 -15.94
C THR A 326 -21.88 6.91 -15.33
N LEU A 327 -20.82 6.49 -16.04
CA LEU A 327 -19.45 6.82 -15.69
C LEU A 327 -19.19 8.34 -15.71
N ASP A 328 -19.79 9.05 -16.67
CA ASP A 328 -19.57 10.48 -16.87
C ASP A 328 -20.22 11.33 -15.77
N GLU A 329 -21.38 10.91 -15.25
CA GLU A 329 -21.98 11.53 -14.06
C GLU A 329 -21.05 11.43 -12.84
N ILE A 330 -20.48 10.25 -12.58
CA ILE A 330 -19.50 10.05 -11.49
C ILE A 330 -18.29 10.98 -11.69
N LYS A 331 -17.75 11.04 -12.91
CA LYS A 331 -16.63 11.95 -13.24
C LYS A 331 -16.98 13.40 -13.01
N GLN A 332 -18.16 13.84 -13.44
CA GLN A 332 -18.61 15.22 -13.25
C GLN A 332 -18.74 15.58 -11.76
N ILE A 333 -19.31 14.67 -10.94
CA ILE A 333 -19.41 14.83 -9.48
C ILE A 333 -18.01 15.00 -8.86
N ILE A 334 -17.06 14.15 -9.24
CA ILE A 334 -15.68 14.19 -8.74
C ILE A 334 -14.97 15.47 -9.18
N ASN A 335 -15.02 15.83 -10.46
CA ASN A 335 -14.33 16.99 -11.01
C ASN A 335 -14.86 18.30 -10.42
N LYS A 336 -16.20 18.44 -10.31
CA LYS A 336 -16.83 19.59 -9.64
C LYS A 336 -16.38 19.70 -8.18
N SER A 337 -16.19 18.56 -7.52
CA SER A 337 -15.72 18.51 -6.13
C SER A 337 -14.25 18.87 -5.98
N LEU A 338 -13.39 18.42 -6.88
CA LEU A 338 -11.96 18.75 -6.89
C LEU A 338 -11.71 20.26 -7.07
N SER A 339 -12.58 20.94 -7.83
CA SER A 339 -12.57 22.39 -8.02
C SER A 339 -13.23 23.19 -6.89
N ASN A 340 -13.82 22.52 -5.89
CA ASN A 340 -14.52 23.20 -4.80
C ASN A 340 -13.55 23.87 -3.81
N GLY A 341 -13.73 25.17 -3.56
CA GLY A 341 -12.92 25.95 -2.61
C GLY A 341 -12.88 25.36 -1.18
N LEU A 342 -13.87 24.58 -0.78
CA LEU A 342 -13.87 23.87 0.50
C LEU A 342 -12.62 22.96 0.66
N LEU A 343 -12.14 22.35 -0.42
CA LEU A 343 -10.94 21.50 -0.38
C LEU A 343 -9.66 22.30 -0.14
N THR A 344 -9.63 23.58 -0.53
CA THR A 344 -8.45 24.44 -0.39
C THR A 344 -8.39 25.15 0.97
N MET A 345 -9.50 25.19 1.71
CA MET A 345 -9.57 25.71 3.09
C MET A 345 -8.91 24.72 4.09
N SER A 346 -8.02 25.22 4.95
CA SER A 346 -7.12 24.55 5.93
C SER A 346 -5.66 24.36 5.50
N SER A 347 -4.74 24.20 6.47
CA SER A 347 -3.36 23.71 6.24
C SER A 347 -3.30 22.19 6.01
N HIS A 348 -4.37 21.46 6.32
CA HIS A 348 -4.52 20.01 6.12
C HIS A 348 -5.31 19.66 4.85
N LYS A 349 -5.07 20.42 3.77
CA LYS A 349 -5.79 20.44 2.48
C LYS A 349 -6.00 19.07 1.79
N VAL A 350 -5.25 18.04 2.17
CA VAL A 350 -4.90 16.97 1.23
C VAL A 350 -5.77 15.72 1.32
N SER A 351 -6.42 15.43 2.46
CA SER A 351 -6.97 14.08 2.63
C SER A 351 -8.24 13.77 1.83
N LEU A 352 -9.18 14.71 1.69
CA LEU A 352 -10.41 14.46 0.90
C LEU A 352 -10.10 14.55 -0.60
N ALA A 353 -9.33 15.57 -1.00
CA ALA A 353 -8.86 15.73 -2.37
C ALA A 353 -8.12 14.48 -2.87
N VAL A 354 -7.26 13.87 -2.04
CA VAL A 354 -6.58 12.60 -2.39
C VAL A 354 -7.58 11.47 -2.61
N ARG A 355 -8.63 11.32 -1.79
CA ARG A 355 -9.65 10.29 -2.02
C ARG A 355 -10.42 10.54 -3.32
N LEU A 356 -10.79 11.79 -3.60
CA LEU A 356 -11.46 12.14 -4.85
C LEU A 356 -10.58 11.90 -6.08
N ALA A 357 -9.29 12.19 -5.98
CA ALA A 357 -8.34 11.87 -7.04
C ALA A 357 -8.20 10.36 -7.27
N ARG A 358 -8.30 9.53 -6.23
CA ARG A 358 -8.39 8.06 -6.38
C ARG A 358 -9.60 7.66 -7.18
N CYS A 359 -10.76 8.21 -6.82
CA CYS A 359 -12.00 8.00 -7.57
C CYS A 359 -11.83 8.37 -9.04
N SER A 360 -11.23 9.53 -9.33
CA SER A 360 -10.94 9.97 -10.70
C SER A 360 -10.05 8.97 -11.46
N VAL A 361 -8.96 8.50 -10.85
CA VAL A 361 -8.09 7.47 -11.47
C VAL A 361 -8.85 6.17 -11.76
N MET A 362 -9.72 5.73 -10.85
CA MET A 362 -10.56 4.55 -11.07
C MET A 362 -11.53 4.76 -12.25
N CYS A 363 -12.13 5.95 -12.36
CA CYS A 363 -12.99 6.30 -13.49
C CYS A 363 -12.24 6.34 -14.84
N GLU A 364 -10.97 6.76 -14.84
CA GLU A 364 -10.12 6.74 -16.04
C GLU A 364 -9.78 5.30 -16.47
N LEU A 365 -9.46 4.44 -15.50
CA LEU A 365 -9.19 3.02 -15.75
C LEU A 365 -10.42 2.24 -16.20
N ALA A 366 -11.61 2.62 -15.72
CA ALA A 366 -12.86 1.97 -16.09
C ALA A 366 -13.39 2.38 -17.47
N ARG A 367 -12.98 3.56 -18.00
CA ARG A 367 -13.50 4.12 -19.27
C ARG A 367 -13.47 3.12 -20.43
N PRO A 368 -12.35 2.43 -20.73
CA PRO A 368 -12.31 1.52 -21.88
C PRO A 368 -13.31 0.37 -21.76
N TYR A 369 -13.67 -0.05 -20.55
CA TYR A 369 -14.56 -1.18 -20.31
C TYR A 369 -16.04 -0.76 -20.35
N LEU A 370 -16.36 0.43 -19.85
CA LEU A 370 -17.75 0.90 -19.75
C LEU A 370 -18.25 1.51 -21.07
N ASN A 371 -17.39 2.21 -21.82
CA ASN A 371 -17.77 2.79 -23.11
C ASN A 371 -18.08 1.70 -24.17
N ASP A 372 -17.41 0.55 -24.09
CA ASP A 372 -17.66 -0.59 -24.99
C ASP A 372 -19.03 -1.23 -24.75
N VAL A 373 -19.56 -1.16 -23.53
CA VAL A 373 -20.89 -1.68 -23.18
C VAL A 373 -21.99 -0.75 -23.71
N GLU A 374 -21.82 0.56 -23.56
CA GLU A 374 -22.76 1.57 -24.06
C GLU A 374 -22.90 1.48 -25.58
N ASN A 375 -21.78 1.36 -26.31
CA ASN A 375 -21.80 1.22 -27.76
C ASN A 375 -22.45 -0.08 -28.24
N LYS A 376 -22.39 -1.18 -27.48
CA LYS A 376 -23.04 -2.45 -27.87
C LYS A 376 -24.56 -2.41 -27.74
N HIS A 377 -25.10 -1.63 -26.82
CA HIS A 377 -26.55 -1.51 -26.62
C HIS A 377 -27.20 -0.51 -27.58
N SER A 378 -26.43 0.43 -28.15
CA SER A 378 -26.93 1.40 -29.14
C SER A 378 -27.16 0.82 -30.54
N TYR A 379 -26.65 -0.38 -30.85
CA TYR A 379 -26.86 -1.04 -32.15
C TYR A 379 -28.03 -2.04 -32.17
N THR A 380 -28.76 -2.19 -31.06
CA THR A 380 -29.90 -3.12 -30.92
C THR A 380 -31.26 -2.44 -30.90
N HIS A 381 -31.35 -1.17 -31.33
CA HIS A 381 -32.60 -0.42 -31.43
C HIS A 381 -32.91 0.03 -32.85
#